data_AF-A0A7R9Y1D7-F1
#
_entry.id   AF-A0A7R9Y1D7-F1
#
_cell.length_a   1.000
_cell.length_b   1.000
_cell.length_c   1.000
_cell.angle_alpha   90.00
_cell.angle_beta   90.00
_cell.angle_gamma   90.00
#
_symmetry.space_group_name_H-M   'P 1'
#
loop_
_entity.id
_entity.type
_entity.pdbx_description
1 polymer ?
#
loop_
_entity_poly.entity_id
_entity_poly.type
_entity_poly.pdbx_seq_one_letter_code
_entity_poly.pdbx_strand_id
1 'polypeptide(L)'
;RKQRLAELKAEAAARRRFGDLRPMSAAEWTKEVTEASEECRVVVLMEHAGDAPSDALAECLVAIAKRCPRTKFVRVPATDAVPRYPQRLCPTVIVYHKGDVVQNIAGRELAVFGGAKRLTPESVELVLERCGALDGEEGRGGAGAREERALQAAARAMA
;
A
#
# COMPACT_ATOMS: atom_id res chain seq x y z
N ARG A 1 -33.96 4.20 -6.81
CA ARG A 1 -33.12 3.97 -5.60
C ARG A 1 -32.29 2.67 -5.64
N LYS A 2 -32.80 1.54 -6.17
CA LYS A 2 -32.03 0.28 -6.29
C LYS A 2 -30.91 0.29 -7.34
N GLN A 3 -31.07 1.02 -8.45
CA GLN A 3 -30.07 1.09 -9.55
C GLN A 3 -28.71 1.65 -9.10
N ARG A 4 -28.70 2.78 -8.37
CA ARG A 4 -27.46 3.39 -7.86
C ARG A 4 -26.66 2.48 -6.92
N LEU A 5 -27.34 1.62 -6.14
CA LEU A 5 -26.67 0.63 -5.28
C LEU A 5 -26.09 -0.54 -6.08
N ALA A 6 -26.71 -0.89 -7.20
CA ALA A 6 -26.21 -1.95 -8.09
C ALA A 6 -24.98 -1.48 -8.87
N GLU A 7 -24.99 -0.24 -9.37
CA GLU A 7 -23.85 0.39 -10.06
C GLU A 7 -22.63 0.51 -9.14
N LEU A 8 -22.81 1.03 -7.92
CA LEU A 8 -21.72 1.13 -6.94
C LEU A 8 -21.14 -0.24 -6.55
N LYS A 9 -22.00 -1.28 -6.45
CA LYS A 9 -21.54 -2.64 -6.18
C LYS A 9 -20.80 -3.25 -7.38
N ALA A 10 -21.26 -2.99 -8.61
CA ALA A 10 -20.61 -3.44 -9.83
C ALA A 10 -19.24 -2.76 -10.01
N GLU A 11 -19.15 -1.46 -9.76
CA GLU A 11 -17.88 -0.73 -9.76
C GLU A 11 -16.93 -1.24 -8.67
N ALA A 12 -17.43 -1.48 -7.45
CA ALA A 12 -16.62 -2.06 -6.38
C ALA A 12 -16.11 -3.47 -6.71
N ALA A 13 -16.92 -4.28 -7.38
CA ALA A 13 -16.51 -5.61 -7.86
C ALA A 13 -15.49 -5.52 -9.00
N ALA A 14 -15.67 -4.59 -9.94
CA ALA A 14 -14.74 -4.37 -11.04
C ALA A 14 -13.35 -3.90 -10.59
N ARG A 15 -13.24 -3.27 -9.41
CA ARG A 15 -11.98 -2.87 -8.78
C ARG A 15 -11.24 -4.02 -8.07
N ARG A 16 -11.89 -5.19 -7.86
CA ARG A 16 -11.26 -6.38 -7.27
C ARG A 16 -10.40 -7.13 -8.32
N ARG A 17 -9.34 -6.49 -8.80
CA ARG A 17 -8.47 -6.98 -9.90
C ARG A 17 -7.15 -7.58 -9.42
N PHE A 18 -6.81 -7.34 -8.15
CA PHE A 18 -5.58 -7.77 -7.52
C PHE A 18 -5.84 -8.91 -6.52
N GLY A 19 -4.79 -9.41 -5.90
CA GLY A 19 -4.88 -10.60 -5.04
C GLY A 19 -3.53 -11.22 -4.69
N ASP A 20 -2.46 -10.84 -5.41
CA ASP A 20 -1.13 -11.42 -5.27
C ASP A 20 -0.06 -10.31 -5.19
N LEU A 21 1.09 -10.64 -4.61
CA LEU A 21 2.30 -9.84 -4.65
C LEU A 21 3.08 -10.17 -5.92
N ARG A 22 3.12 -9.24 -6.89
CA ARG A 22 3.76 -9.49 -8.18
C ARG A 22 5.19 -8.95 -8.25
N PRO A 23 6.18 -9.73 -8.71
CA PRO A 23 7.49 -9.16 -9.03
C PRO A 23 7.37 -8.20 -10.23
N MET A 24 8.16 -7.13 -10.22
CA MET A 24 8.30 -6.19 -11.33
C MET A 24 9.76 -5.79 -11.50
N SER A 25 10.10 -5.35 -12.71
CA SER A 25 11.38 -4.73 -13.02
C SER A 25 11.32 -3.21 -12.89
N ALA A 26 12.48 -2.56 -12.83
CA ALA A 26 12.56 -1.09 -12.81
C ALA A 26 11.97 -0.42 -14.06
N ALA A 27 12.08 -1.08 -15.22
CA ALA A 27 11.50 -0.57 -16.48
C ALA A 27 9.97 -0.51 -16.44
N GLU A 28 9.34 -1.34 -15.61
CA GLU A 28 7.89 -1.40 -15.46
C GLU A 28 7.37 -0.40 -14.41
N TRP A 29 8.24 0.33 -13.71
CA TRP A 29 7.85 1.21 -12.61
C TRP A 29 6.80 2.23 -12.99
N THR A 30 7.00 2.95 -14.09
CA THR A 30 6.05 3.98 -14.53
C THR A 30 4.66 3.38 -14.77
N LYS A 31 4.58 2.23 -15.43
CA LYS A 31 3.31 1.58 -15.77
C LYS A 31 2.67 0.90 -14.54
N GLU A 32 3.46 0.12 -13.81
CA GLU A 32 2.96 -0.73 -12.74
C GLU A 32 2.72 0.04 -11.44
N VAL A 33 3.42 1.16 -11.21
CA VAL A 33 3.33 1.99 -10.01
C VAL A 33 2.67 3.33 -10.33
N THR A 34 3.29 4.17 -11.16
CA THR A 34 2.82 5.55 -11.39
C THR A 34 1.45 5.58 -12.07
N GLU A 35 1.31 4.99 -13.26
CA GLU A 35 0.05 4.95 -14.01
C GLU A 35 -1.04 4.17 -13.26
N ALA A 36 -0.69 3.02 -12.68
CA ALA A 36 -1.65 2.23 -11.92
C ALA A 36 -2.15 2.94 -10.65
N SER A 37 -1.35 3.85 -10.08
CA SER A 37 -1.74 4.59 -8.88
C SER A 37 -2.88 5.59 -9.10
N GLU A 38 -3.12 6.00 -10.35
CA GLU A 38 -4.25 6.87 -10.72
C GLU A 38 -5.60 6.21 -10.40
N GLU A 39 -5.69 4.89 -10.65
CA GLU A 39 -6.93 4.14 -10.49
C GLU A 39 -7.05 3.42 -9.14
N CYS A 40 -5.92 3.05 -8.53
CA CYS A 40 -5.89 2.24 -7.31
C CYS A 40 -4.73 2.61 -6.39
N ARG A 41 -4.71 2.09 -5.17
CA ARG A 41 -3.54 2.20 -4.30
C ARG A 41 -2.51 1.15 -4.70
N VAL A 42 -1.25 1.56 -4.85
CA VAL A 42 -0.15 0.65 -5.19
C VAL A 42 0.83 0.61 -4.03
N VAL A 43 1.04 -0.59 -3.47
CA VAL A 43 2.02 -0.86 -2.43
C VAL A 43 3.22 -1.55 -3.09
N VAL A 44 4.37 -0.89 -3.02
CA VAL A 44 5.64 -1.34 -3.56
C VAL A 44 6.54 -1.80 -2.42
N LEU A 45 7.01 -3.05 -2.50
CA LEU A 45 8.08 -3.57 -1.65
C LEU A 45 9.42 -3.51 -2.40
N MET A 46 10.35 -2.71 -1.91
CA MET A 46 11.75 -2.80 -2.30
C MET A 46 12.45 -3.77 -1.35
N GLU A 47 12.93 -4.89 -1.88
CA GLU A 47 13.53 -5.98 -1.10
C GLU A 47 15.01 -6.19 -1.45
N HIS A 48 15.74 -6.83 -0.55
CA HIS A 48 17.07 -7.34 -0.84
C HIS A 48 17.07 -8.86 -0.69
N ALA A 49 17.56 -9.58 -1.70
CA ALA A 49 17.61 -11.03 -1.65
C ALA A 49 18.54 -11.51 -0.53
N GLY A 50 18.11 -12.49 0.26
CA GLY A 50 18.87 -13.03 1.38
C GLY A 50 18.82 -12.19 2.66
N ASP A 51 17.94 -11.18 2.71
CA ASP A 51 17.65 -10.40 3.92
C ASP A 51 16.37 -10.93 4.59
N ALA A 52 16.52 -11.55 5.76
CA ALA A 52 15.40 -12.18 6.48
C ALA A 52 14.20 -11.22 6.77
N PRO A 53 14.40 -9.95 7.13
CA PRO A 53 13.31 -8.97 7.24
C PRO A 53 12.56 -8.75 5.92
N SER A 54 13.27 -8.72 4.79
CA SER A 54 12.66 -8.58 3.46
C SER A 54 11.78 -9.80 3.13
N ASP A 55 12.29 -11.01 3.35
CA ASP A 55 11.55 -12.25 3.11
C ASP A 55 10.29 -12.33 3.99
N ALA A 56 10.41 -12.05 5.28
CA ALA A 56 9.29 -12.09 6.22
C ALA A 56 8.20 -11.05 5.88
N LEU A 57 8.59 -9.87 5.41
CA LEU A 57 7.63 -8.85 4.98
C LEU A 57 6.95 -9.23 3.66
N ALA A 58 7.69 -9.81 2.71
CA ALA A 58 7.12 -10.32 1.47
C ALA A 58 6.04 -11.38 1.75
N GLU A 59 6.30 -12.33 2.67
CA GLU A 59 5.32 -13.33 3.10
C GLU A 59 4.06 -12.69 3.70
N CYS A 60 4.23 -11.67 4.55
CA CYS A 60 3.11 -10.92 5.11
C CYS A 60 2.28 -10.23 4.01
N LEU A 61 2.94 -9.57 3.05
CA LEU A 61 2.27 -8.89 1.95
C LEU A 61 1.55 -9.85 1.00
N VAL A 62 2.06 -11.06 0.79
CA VAL A 62 1.35 -12.12 0.05
C VAL A 62 0.03 -12.47 0.74
N ALA A 63 0.02 -12.60 2.06
CA ALA A 63 -1.20 -12.88 2.82
C ALA A 63 -2.18 -11.70 2.81
N ILE A 64 -1.69 -10.46 2.85
CA ILE A 64 -2.51 -9.24 2.78
C ILE A 64 -3.10 -9.06 1.38
N ALA A 65 -2.33 -9.28 0.32
CA ALA A 65 -2.79 -9.11 -1.06
C ALA A 65 -4.06 -9.91 -1.36
N LYS A 66 -4.13 -11.16 -0.84
CA LYS A 66 -5.32 -12.03 -0.97
C LYS A 66 -6.58 -11.46 -0.31
N ARG A 67 -6.41 -10.69 0.77
CA ARG A 67 -7.49 -10.04 1.52
C ARG A 67 -7.87 -8.68 0.95
N CYS A 68 -6.95 -8.03 0.24
CA CYS A 68 -7.11 -6.68 -0.30
C CYS A 68 -7.09 -6.66 -1.84
N PRO A 69 -8.08 -7.27 -2.53
CA PRO A 69 -8.06 -7.40 -3.99
C PRO A 69 -8.23 -6.10 -4.77
N ARG A 70 -8.44 -4.96 -4.08
CA ARG A 70 -8.52 -3.62 -4.67
C ARG A 70 -7.18 -2.87 -4.66
N THR A 71 -6.26 -3.30 -3.81
CA THR A 71 -4.93 -2.69 -3.69
C THR A 71 -3.95 -3.52 -4.48
N LYS A 72 -3.12 -2.86 -5.27
CA LYS A 72 -2.08 -3.51 -6.06
C LYS A 72 -0.84 -3.69 -5.20
N PHE A 73 -0.30 -4.90 -5.18
CA PHE A 73 0.93 -5.22 -4.46
C PHE A 73 2.01 -5.64 -5.46
N VAL A 74 3.14 -4.96 -5.43
CA VAL A 74 4.29 -5.25 -6.27
C VAL A 74 5.57 -5.31 -5.45
N ARG A 75 6.54 -6.09 -5.91
CA ARG A 75 7.87 -6.18 -5.30
C ARG A 75 8.97 -6.02 -6.36
N VAL A 76 10.08 -5.44 -5.96
CA VAL A 76 11.23 -5.18 -6.83
C VAL A 76 12.52 -5.29 -6.04
N PRO A 77 13.59 -5.87 -6.61
CA PRO A 77 14.91 -5.79 -6.00
C PRO A 77 15.32 -4.32 -5.83
N ALA A 78 15.74 -3.94 -4.63
CA ALA A 78 16.07 -2.54 -4.31
C ALA A 78 17.19 -1.99 -5.23
N THR A 79 18.12 -2.86 -5.64
CA THR A 79 19.21 -2.53 -6.57
C THR A 79 18.74 -2.26 -7.98
N ASP A 80 17.62 -2.88 -8.39
CA ASP A 80 17.03 -2.67 -9.71
C ASP A 80 16.31 -1.33 -9.75
N ALA A 81 15.52 -1.03 -8.69
CA ALA A 81 14.80 0.23 -8.58
C ALA A 81 15.73 1.44 -8.39
N VAL A 82 16.78 1.31 -7.56
CA VAL A 82 17.74 2.38 -7.30
C VAL A 82 19.16 1.81 -7.25
N PRO A 83 20.05 2.20 -8.18
CA PRO A 83 21.44 1.77 -8.15
C PRO A 83 22.11 2.13 -6.82
N ARG A 84 22.78 1.14 -6.20
CA ARG A 84 23.46 1.28 -4.90
C ARG A 84 22.54 1.68 -3.73
N TYR A 85 21.28 1.24 -3.76
CA TYR A 85 20.38 1.43 -2.63
C TYR A 85 20.97 0.82 -1.34
N PRO A 86 21.03 1.55 -0.22
CA PRO A 86 21.66 1.04 1.00
C PRO A 86 20.89 -0.14 1.59
N GLN A 87 21.54 -1.30 1.74
CA GLN A 87 20.92 -2.51 2.28
C GLN A 87 20.26 -2.31 3.66
N ARG A 88 20.83 -1.44 4.52
CA ARG A 88 20.25 -1.10 5.83
C ARG A 88 18.87 -0.46 5.77
N LEU A 89 18.47 0.06 4.61
CA LEU A 89 17.16 0.64 4.37
C LEU A 89 16.18 -0.40 3.82
N CYS A 90 16.65 -1.58 3.42
CA CYS A 90 15.80 -2.69 3.05
C CYS A 90 15.28 -3.43 4.30
N PRO A 91 14.04 -3.97 4.24
CA PRO A 91 13.05 -3.72 3.20
C PRO A 91 12.53 -2.27 3.24
N THR A 92 11.99 -1.78 2.13
CA THR A 92 11.30 -0.48 2.09
C THR A 92 9.91 -0.67 1.49
N VAL A 93 8.90 -0.10 2.13
CA VAL A 93 7.52 -0.09 1.63
C VAL A 93 7.16 1.31 1.19
N ILE A 94 6.78 1.47 -0.07
CA ILE A 94 6.34 2.73 -0.64
C ILE A 94 4.90 2.58 -1.13
N VAL A 95 4.07 3.56 -0.82
CA VAL A 95 2.66 3.56 -1.16
C VAL A 95 2.38 4.71 -2.11
N TYR A 96 1.80 4.41 -3.26
CA TYR A 96 1.40 5.38 -4.27
C TYR A 96 -0.12 5.45 -4.39
N HIS A 97 -0.62 6.67 -4.59
CA HIS A 97 -2.02 6.95 -4.93
C HIS A 97 -2.13 8.26 -5.69
N LYS A 98 -2.86 8.26 -6.81
CA LYS A 98 -3.07 9.43 -7.70
C LYS A 98 -1.76 10.09 -8.15
N GLY A 99 -0.77 9.28 -8.51
CA GLY A 99 0.54 9.76 -8.97
C GLY A 99 1.49 10.18 -7.85
N ASP A 100 1.00 10.33 -6.62
CA ASP A 100 1.78 10.82 -5.47
C ASP A 100 2.20 9.69 -4.52
N VAL A 101 3.32 9.93 -3.83
CA VAL A 101 3.78 9.07 -2.72
C VAL A 101 2.98 9.44 -1.46
N VAL A 102 2.14 8.50 -1.00
CA VAL A 102 1.32 8.65 0.22
C VAL A 102 2.15 8.31 1.47
N GLN A 103 2.98 7.28 1.37
CA GLN A 103 3.81 6.81 2.48
C GLN A 103 5.10 6.17 1.97
N ASN A 104 6.13 6.28 2.79
CA ASN A 104 7.42 5.65 2.59
C ASN A 104 7.97 5.19 3.95
N ILE A 105 8.13 3.88 4.13
CA ILE A 105 8.58 3.26 5.38
C ILE A 105 9.84 2.46 5.07
N ALA A 106 10.99 2.89 5.60
CA ALA A 106 12.29 2.31 5.27
C ALA A 106 13.08 1.85 6.52
N GLY A 107 13.83 0.75 6.38
CA GLY A 107 14.84 0.31 7.36
C GLY A 107 14.32 0.22 8.80
N ARG A 108 14.92 1.00 9.72
CA ARG A 108 14.57 0.96 11.16
C ARG A 108 13.12 1.38 11.45
N GLU A 109 12.50 2.12 10.54
CA GLU A 109 11.12 2.56 10.68
C GLU A 109 10.14 1.40 10.51
N LEU A 110 10.55 0.25 9.96
CA LEU A 110 9.75 -0.98 10.00
C LEU A 110 9.44 -1.48 11.41
N ALA A 111 10.08 -0.93 12.44
CA ALA A 111 9.65 -1.13 13.82
C ALA A 111 8.18 -0.76 14.04
N VAL A 112 7.57 0.11 13.20
CA VAL A 112 6.13 0.41 13.23
C VAL A 112 5.25 -0.83 13.04
N PHE A 113 5.76 -1.86 12.34
CA PHE A 113 5.06 -3.13 12.15
C PHE A 113 5.20 -4.10 13.34
N GLY A 114 5.73 -3.63 14.48
CA GLY A 114 5.96 -4.43 15.68
C GLY A 114 7.40 -4.95 15.83
N GLY A 115 8.29 -4.61 14.89
CA GLY A 115 9.69 -5.04 14.85
C GLY A 115 9.88 -6.50 14.43
N ALA A 116 11.14 -6.92 14.23
CA ALA A 116 11.47 -8.23 13.66
C ALA A 116 10.91 -9.45 14.42
N LYS A 117 10.60 -9.32 15.71
CA LYS A 117 10.04 -10.41 16.54
C LYS A 117 8.51 -10.52 16.51
N ARG A 118 7.80 -9.54 15.97
CA ARG A 118 6.32 -9.51 15.94
C ARG A 118 5.76 -9.12 14.57
N LEU A 119 6.56 -9.26 13.52
CA LEU A 119 6.10 -9.01 12.16
C LEU A 119 5.07 -10.10 11.79
N THR A 120 3.79 -9.73 11.83
CA THR A 120 2.68 -10.61 11.42
C THR A 120 1.84 -9.94 10.34
N PRO A 121 1.14 -10.72 9.49
CA PRO A 121 0.27 -10.16 8.46
C PRO A 121 -0.79 -9.20 9.02
N GLU A 122 -1.31 -9.44 10.23
CA GLU A 122 -2.31 -8.59 10.89
C GLU A 122 -1.70 -7.26 11.35
N SER A 123 -0.47 -7.31 11.88
CA SER A 123 0.23 -6.11 12.33
C SER A 123 0.61 -5.21 11.15
N VAL A 124 1.06 -5.82 10.05
CA VAL A 124 1.38 -5.12 8.80
C VAL A 124 0.13 -4.52 8.18
N GLU A 125 -0.95 -5.29 8.06
CA GLU A 125 -2.24 -4.80 7.56
C GLU A 125 -2.75 -3.61 8.37
N LEU A 126 -2.73 -3.70 9.70
CA LEU A 126 -3.20 -2.62 10.58
C LEU A 126 -2.46 -1.30 10.34
N VAL A 127 -1.14 -1.36 10.15
CA VAL A 127 -0.34 -0.17 9.86
C VAL A 127 -0.67 0.36 8.46
N LEU A 128 -0.75 -0.52 7.45
CA LEU A 128 -1.11 -0.11 6.09
C LEU A 128 -2.52 0.51 6.04
N GLU A 129 -3.49 0.00 6.79
CA GLU A 129 -4.82 0.61 6.92
C GLU A 129 -4.76 2.00 7.57
N ARG A 130 -4.01 2.15 8.68
CA ARG A 130 -3.88 3.43 9.40
C ARG A 130 -3.20 4.50 8.54
N CYS A 131 -2.25 4.09 7.73
CA CYS A 131 -1.53 4.93 6.79
C CYS A 131 -2.33 5.25 5.51
N GLY A 132 -3.56 4.73 5.38
CA GLY A 132 -4.37 4.91 4.18
C GLY A 132 -3.77 4.23 2.95
N ALA A 133 -2.95 3.20 3.13
CA ALA A 133 -2.29 2.45 2.06
C ALA A 133 -3.15 1.35 1.45
N LEU A 134 -4.18 0.91 2.18
CA LEU A 134 -5.15 -0.06 1.68
C LEU A 134 -6.43 0.63 1.25
N ASP A 135 -6.98 0.17 0.13
CA ASP A 135 -8.28 0.60 -0.35
C ASP A 135 -9.36 -0.10 0.49
N GLY A 136 -9.76 0.54 1.59
CA GLY A 136 -10.76 0.00 2.50
C GLY A 136 -12.11 -0.21 1.80
N GLU A 137 -12.87 -1.24 2.21
CA GLU A 137 -14.32 -1.19 1.95
C GLU A 137 -14.85 0.10 2.61
N GLU A 138 -15.61 0.91 1.86
CA GLU A 138 -16.36 2.08 2.38
C GLU A 138 -17.44 1.63 3.41
N GLY A 139 -17.00 1.04 4.51
CA GLY A 139 -17.80 0.34 5.50
C GLY A 139 -17.08 0.11 6.84
N ARG A 140 -15.76 0.30 6.92
CA ARG A 140 -15.04 0.47 8.19
C ARG A 140 -14.48 1.89 8.29
N GLY A 141 -15.37 2.83 8.61
CA GLY A 141 -14.98 4.20 8.94
C GLY A 141 -14.07 4.24 10.17
N GLY A 142 -13.01 5.03 10.12
CA GLY A 142 -12.14 5.22 11.28
C GLY A 142 -11.24 6.45 11.22
N ALA A 143 -10.24 6.47 10.34
CA ALA A 143 -9.14 7.44 10.46
C ALA A 143 -9.10 8.47 9.32
N GLY A 144 -8.92 8.06 8.06
CA GLY A 144 -8.68 9.00 6.96
C GLY A 144 -9.83 9.99 6.69
N ALA A 145 -11.08 9.52 6.79
CA ALA A 145 -12.26 10.38 6.57
C ALA A 145 -12.48 11.41 7.69
N ARG A 146 -11.92 11.20 8.90
CA ARG A 146 -11.96 12.20 9.98
C ARG A 146 -10.93 13.29 9.75
N GLU A 147 -9.75 12.92 9.28
CA GLU A 147 -8.65 13.86 9.06
C GLU A 147 -8.92 14.75 7.85
N GLU A 148 -9.41 14.17 6.74
CA GLU A 148 -9.78 14.94 5.54
C GLU A 148 -11.02 15.82 5.78
N ARG A 149 -12.01 15.36 6.57
CA ARG A 149 -13.14 16.20 6.99
C ARG A 149 -12.73 17.28 7.99
N ALA A 150 -11.77 17.02 8.88
CA ALA A 150 -11.25 18.01 9.81
C ALA A 150 -10.46 19.10 9.06
N LEU A 151 -9.64 18.71 8.07
CA LEU A 151 -8.91 19.65 7.24
C LEU A 151 -9.85 20.48 6.35
N GLN A 152 -10.87 19.85 5.74
CA GLN A 152 -11.90 20.57 4.97
C GLN A 152 -12.78 21.47 5.83
N ALA A 153 -13.11 21.06 7.06
CA ALA A 153 -13.86 21.89 7.99
C ALA A 153 -13.03 23.09 8.49
N ALA A 154 -11.74 22.89 8.76
CA ALA A 154 -10.82 23.97 9.12
C ALA A 154 -10.62 24.95 7.95
N ALA A 155 -10.46 24.45 6.71
CA ALA A 155 -10.32 25.29 5.53
C ALA A 155 -11.58 26.13 5.23
N ARG A 156 -12.77 25.60 5.54
CA ARG A 156 -14.04 26.35 5.42
C ARG A 156 -14.31 27.34 6.55
N ALA A 157 -13.73 27.14 7.73
CA ALA A 157 -13.89 28.06 8.85
C ALA A 157 -12.94 29.27 8.78
N MET A 158 -11.92 29.22 7.91
CA MET A 158 -10.97 30.31 7.67
C MET A 158 -11.27 31.12 6.39
N ALA A 159 -12.41 30.89 5.75
CA ALA A 159 -12.95 31.70 4.64
C ALA A 159 -14.20 32.45 5.12
#